data_AF-A0A7X6Q920-F1
#
_entry.id   AF-A0A7X6Q920-F1
#
_cell.length_a   1.000
_cell.length_b   1.000
_cell.length_c   1.000
_cell.angle_alpha   90.00
_cell.angle_beta   90.00
_cell.angle_gamma   90.00
#
_symmetry.space_group_name_H-M   'P 1'
#
loop_
_entity.id
_entity.type
_entity.pdbx_description
1 polymer ?
#
loop_
_entity_poly.entity_id
_entity_poly.type
_entity_poly.pdbx_seq_one_letter_code
_entity_poly.pdbx_strand_id
1 'polypeptide(L)'
;MYDQNPADIFSANSTLGYLLVHKGQPRTIRVIPNDGSKQYSDVPIYREGRYSDEKAYIHLKTGLNVGFFRFSLFRENVALEFGLSAALNSIFQGFGGADSLGYDGVYFIGPQLRLFNRVALKAGLQHYSGHYGDETLGNLHQTNGELREGIAYTRDNNLFFGLSVDILKNLHFNLEATLPLQKSWMGPAVHIPGWVLKPSNEKPSHPITAGDEKVTPMEYPDTYKAWMVQTGLLYEYYLTNQLGFSASGIVKLHQDGMTMHTVGAYKDENPWEAEFTLGVGVVLKDPKTDFKTRINLTYHNGRTPLLNFFYQRTSYFGLSIIMG
;
A
#
# COMPACT_ATOMS: atom_id res chain seq x y z
N MET A 1 11.83 12.08 -13.17
CA MET A 1 11.11 11.06 -13.97
C MET A 1 9.71 10.93 -13.36
N TYR A 2 8.99 9.82 -13.51
CA TYR A 2 7.60 9.67 -13.04
C TYR A 2 7.42 10.19 -11.60
N ASP A 3 6.52 11.15 -11.39
CA ASP A 3 6.27 11.76 -10.08
C ASP A 3 5.10 11.05 -9.38
N GLN A 4 5.32 10.65 -8.12
CA GLN A 4 4.32 9.93 -7.33
C GLN A 4 3.55 10.89 -6.44
N ASN A 5 2.24 10.68 -6.35
CA ASN A 5 1.39 11.53 -5.53
C ASN A 5 1.80 11.43 -4.04
N PRO A 6 2.06 12.54 -3.33
CA PRO A 6 2.47 12.51 -1.93
C PRO A 6 1.38 11.96 -0.97
N ALA A 7 0.11 11.94 -1.40
CA ALA A 7 -0.96 11.30 -0.63
C ALA A 7 -0.96 9.76 -0.74
N ASP A 8 -0.15 9.19 -1.64
CA ASP A 8 -0.03 7.74 -1.76
C ASP A 8 0.85 7.15 -0.65
N ILE A 9 0.20 6.38 0.23
CA ILE A 9 0.84 5.66 1.34
C ILE A 9 1.92 4.68 0.88
N PHE A 10 1.81 4.10 -0.33
CA PHE A 10 2.76 3.15 -0.91
C PHE A 10 3.75 3.78 -1.90
N SER A 11 3.75 5.11 -2.04
CA SER A 11 4.80 5.81 -2.79
C SER A 11 6.18 5.59 -2.16
N ALA A 12 7.22 5.71 -2.98
CA ALA A 12 8.62 5.66 -2.57
C ALA A 12 9.14 7.01 -2.03
N ASN A 13 8.24 7.88 -1.57
CA ASN A 13 8.61 9.08 -0.81
C ASN A 13 9.01 8.69 0.61
N SER A 14 9.99 9.37 1.18
CA SER A 14 10.28 9.22 2.61
C SER A 14 9.25 10.03 3.41
N THR A 15 8.76 9.50 4.52
CA THR A 15 7.71 10.12 5.33
C THR A 15 7.95 9.88 6.81
N LEU A 16 7.88 10.95 7.59
CA LEU A 16 7.69 10.88 9.04
C LEU A 16 6.33 11.49 9.35
N GLY A 17 5.42 10.70 9.92
CA GLY A 17 4.04 11.07 10.16
C GLY A 17 3.59 10.81 11.58
N TYR A 18 2.67 11.64 12.04
CA TYR A 18 1.82 11.40 13.19
C TYR A 18 0.41 11.13 12.69
N LEU A 19 -0.17 9.99 13.02
CA LEU A 19 -1.52 9.59 12.62
C LEU A 19 -2.44 9.59 13.85
N LEU A 20 -3.57 10.28 13.75
CA LEU A 20 -4.64 10.26 14.73
C LEU A 20 -5.80 9.43 14.18
N VAL A 21 -5.87 8.17 14.59
CA VAL A 21 -6.89 7.21 14.17
C VAL A 21 -8.19 7.47 14.90
N HIS A 22 -9.23 7.92 14.21
CA HIS A 22 -10.52 8.18 14.84
C HIS A 22 -11.52 7.02 14.69
N LYS A 23 -11.33 6.14 13.68
CA LYS A 23 -12.15 4.93 13.48
C LYS A 23 -11.29 3.76 13.03
N GLY A 24 -11.62 2.56 13.53
CA GLY A 24 -11.04 1.30 13.04
C GLY A 24 -9.59 1.07 13.46
N GLN A 25 -9.23 1.37 14.71
CA GLN A 25 -7.87 1.05 15.20
C GLN A 25 -7.50 -0.42 14.94
N PRO A 26 -6.27 -0.70 14.51
CA PRO A 26 -5.78 -2.06 14.36
C PRO A 26 -5.55 -2.72 15.72
N ARG A 27 -6.51 -3.54 16.14
CA ARG A 27 -6.53 -4.18 17.47
C ARG A 27 -6.62 -5.70 17.43
N THR A 28 -6.83 -6.26 16.25
CA THR A 28 -6.87 -7.71 16.02
C THR A 28 -5.86 -8.09 14.96
N ILE A 29 -5.40 -9.34 15.01
CA ILE A 29 -4.70 -10.03 13.94
C ILE A 29 -5.63 -11.11 13.39
N ARG A 30 -5.68 -11.24 12.06
CA ARG A 30 -6.33 -12.35 11.39
C ARG A 30 -5.39 -13.53 11.39
N VAL A 31 -5.83 -14.66 11.95
CA VAL A 31 -5.01 -15.85 12.15
C VAL A 31 -5.55 -17.07 11.40
N ILE A 32 -4.66 -18.02 11.16
CA ILE A 32 -4.99 -19.37 10.69
C ILE A 32 -5.86 -20.07 11.74
N PRO A 33 -6.99 -20.71 11.37
CA PRO A 33 -7.80 -21.46 12.32
C PRO A 33 -7.06 -22.65 12.92
N ASN A 34 -7.24 -22.85 14.22
CA ASN A 34 -6.78 -24.03 14.96
C ASN A 34 -7.94 -24.90 15.50
N ASP A 35 -9.18 -24.50 15.21
CA ASP A 35 -10.42 -25.09 15.76
C ASP A 35 -11.18 -25.98 14.75
N GLY A 36 -10.63 -26.18 13.55
CA GLY A 36 -11.26 -26.95 12.48
C GLY A 36 -12.40 -26.23 11.75
N SER A 37 -12.67 -24.96 12.06
CA SER A 37 -13.71 -24.14 11.40
C SER A 37 -13.47 -23.93 9.90
N LYS A 38 -12.20 -24.03 9.47
CA LYS A 38 -11.74 -23.70 8.12
C LYS A 38 -12.08 -22.26 7.70
N GLN A 39 -12.21 -21.38 8.68
CA GLN A 39 -12.53 -19.97 8.53
C GLN A 39 -11.46 -19.15 9.26
N TYR A 40 -11.10 -17.99 8.72
CA TYR A 40 -10.21 -17.10 9.47
C TYR A 40 -10.88 -16.61 10.75
N SER A 41 -10.05 -16.34 11.76
CA SER A 41 -10.48 -15.74 13.02
C SER A 41 -9.70 -14.47 13.26
N ASP A 42 -10.38 -13.43 13.74
CA ASP A 42 -9.75 -12.19 14.17
C ASP A 42 -9.55 -12.26 15.70
N VAL A 43 -8.29 -12.20 16.13
CA VAL A 43 -7.89 -12.43 17.51
C VAL A 43 -7.30 -11.15 18.09
N PRO A 44 -7.67 -10.73 19.32
CA PRO A 44 -7.18 -9.50 19.91
C PRO A 44 -5.66 -9.54 20.16
N ILE A 45 -5.00 -8.42 19.85
CA ILE A 45 -3.58 -8.18 20.15
C ILE A 45 -3.40 -7.90 21.66
N TYR A 46 -4.36 -7.20 22.26
CA TYR A 46 -4.28 -6.70 23.64
C TYR A 46 -5.37 -7.28 24.55
N ARG A 47 -5.03 -7.56 25.82
CA ARG A 47 -5.99 -7.92 26.87
C ARG A 47 -6.85 -6.72 27.30
N GLU A 48 -8.11 -6.99 27.64
CA GLU A 48 -8.99 -6.11 28.45
C GLU A 48 -9.08 -4.64 27.99
N GLY A 49 -9.04 -4.40 26.67
CA GLY A 49 -9.21 -3.05 26.13
C GLY A 49 -8.02 -2.10 26.38
N ARG A 50 -6.86 -2.62 26.79
CA ARG A 50 -5.60 -1.85 26.92
C ARG A 50 -5.36 -1.01 25.65
N TYR A 51 -5.13 0.29 25.82
CA TYR A 51 -4.88 1.25 24.73
C TYR A 51 -6.08 1.54 23.80
N SER A 52 -7.32 1.20 24.21
CA SER A 52 -8.51 1.38 23.36
C SER A 52 -8.94 2.84 23.18
N ASP A 53 -8.63 3.68 24.14
CA ASP A 53 -8.81 5.12 24.15
C ASP A 53 -7.66 5.86 23.44
N GLU A 54 -6.53 5.20 23.25
CA GLU A 54 -5.33 5.83 22.72
C GLU A 54 -5.27 5.73 21.17
N LYS A 55 -5.35 6.87 20.49
CA LYS A 55 -5.63 6.98 19.04
C LYS A 55 -4.44 7.40 18.19
N ALA A 56 -3.32 7.76 18.81
CA ALA A 56 -2.11 8.23 18.14
C ALA A 56 -1.22 7.08 17.63
N TYR A 57 -0.66 7.24 16.43
CA TYR A 57 0.33 6.34 15.84
C TYR A 57 1.44 7.16 15.19
N ILE A 58 2.64 6.58 15.12
CA ILE A 58 3.76 7.14 14.38
C ILE A 58 3.94 6.35 13.11
N HIS A 59 4.06 7.05 11.99
CA HIS A 59 4.29 6.51 10.67
C HIS A 59 5.72 6.83 10.25
N LEU A 60 6.52 5.81 9.99
CA LEU A 60 7.87 5.96 9.48
C LEU A 60 7.97 5.24 8.15
N LYS A 61 8.26 5.97 7.08
CA LYS A 61 8.49 5.42 5.75
C LYS A 61 9.82 5.89 5.21
N THR A 62 10.67 4.95 4.82
CA THR A 62 11.94 5.25 4.16
C THR A 62 11.83 4.85 2.71
N GLY A 63 11.96 5.82 1.81
CA GLY A 63 11.83 5.64 0.38
C GLY A 63 13.14 5.89 -0.37
N LEU A 64 13.35 5.14 -1.45
CA LEU A 64 14.52 5.24 -2.33
C LEU A 64 14.08 5.20 -3.79
N ASN A 65 14.64 6.08 -4.62
CA ASN A 65 14.51 6.03 -6.07
C ASN A 65 15.91 6.03 -6.71
N VAL A 66 16.21 5.00 -7.50
CA VAL A 66 17.50 4.84 -8.19
C VAL A 66 17.24 4.69 -9.70
N GLY A 67 17.78 5.62 -10.49
CA GLY A 67 17.87 5.47 -11.94
C GLY A 67 19.17 4.77 -12.31
N PHE A 68 19.10 3.72 -13.12
CA PHE A 68 20.28 2.96 -13.54
C PHE A 68 20.89 3.53 -14.82
N PHE A 69 20.08 3.67 -15.86
CA PHE A 69 20.50 4.22 -17.15
C PHE A 69 19.38 5.03 -17.76
N ARG A 70 19.76 6.17 -18.37
CA ARG A 70 18.85 7.12 -19.00
C ARG A 70 19.28 7.41 -20.43
N PHE A 71 18.34 7.30 -21.36
CA PHE A 71 18.48 7.70 -22.75
C PHE A 71 17.58 8.90 -23.01
N SER A 72 18.14 9.99 -23.52
CA SER A 72 17.42 11.24 -23.79
C SER A 72 17.53 11.63 -25.26
N LEU A 73 16.42 12.02 -25.87
CA LEU A 73 16.33 12.55 -27.23
C LEU A 73 15.78 13.98 -27.21
N PHE A 74 16.02 14.73 -28.29
CA PHE A 74 15.46 16.07 -28.51
C PHE A 74 15.70 17.05 -27.34
N ARG A 75 16.94 17.12 -26.83
CA ARG A 75 17.31 17.92 -25.65
C ARG A 75 16.42 17.58 -24.44
N GLU A 76 16.27 16.27 -24.18
CA GLU A 76 15.51 15.68 -23.06
C GLU A 76 13.98 15.76 -23.11
N ASN A 77 13.40 16.27 -24.20
CA ASN A 77 11.95 16.24 -24.38
C ASN A 77 11.41 14.80 -24.42
N VAL A 78 12.22 13.82 -24.80
CA VAL A 78 11.89 12.40 -24.64
C VAL A 78 13.00 11.76 -23.83
N ALA A 79 12.65 11.12 -22.71
CA ALA A 79 13.63 10.44 -21.86
C ALA A 79 13.11 9.07 -21.43
N LEU A 80 13.89 8.02 -21.67
CA LEU A 80 13.64 6.67 -21.19
C LEU A 80 14.66 6.37 -20.08
N GLU A 81 14.19 5.97 -18.90
CA GLU A 81 15.01 5.58 -17.77
C GLU A 81 14.59 4.21 -17.25
N PHE A 82 15.54 3.32 -17.00
CA PHE A 82 15.28 2.12 -16.23
C PHE A 82 15.63 2.39 -14.77
N GLY A 83 14.72 2.08 -13.85
CA GLY A 83 14.89 2.45 -12.45
C GLY A 83 14.22 1.51 -11.46
N LEU A 84 14.64 1.66 -10.22
CA LEU A 84 14.10 1.03 -9.02
C LEU A 84 13.46 2.12 -8.15
N SER A 85 12.23 1.88 -7.69
CA SER A 85 11.62 2.63 -6.59
C SER A 85 11.36 1.64 -5.45
N ALA A 86 11.78 1.93 -4.23
CA ALA A 86 11.55 1.05 -3.09
C ALA A 86 11.14 1.85 -1.86
N ALA A 87 10.33 1.24 -0.99
CA ALA A 87 9.92 1.80 0.29
C ALA A 87 9.85 0.70 1.35
N LEU A 88 10.29 1.05 2.56
CA LEU A 88 9.97 0.34 3.79
C LEU A 88 9.03 1.22 4.61
N ASN A 89 7.82 0.73 4.87
CA ASN A 89 6.74 1.44 5.56
C ASN A 89 6.50 0.80 6.93
N SER A 90 6.53 1.56 8.02
CA SER A 90 6.34 1.05 9.38
C SER A 90 5.39 1.93 10.18
N ILE A 91 4.59 1.30 11.04
CA ILE A 91 3.68 2.01 11.94
C ILE A 91 3.90 1.54 13.37
N PHE A 92 4.00 2.50 14.27
CA PHE A 92 4.19 2.29 15.70
C PHE A 92 3.01 2.91 16.45
N GLN A 93 2.68 2.37 17.62
CA GLN A 93 1.76 3.06 18.52
C GLN A 93 2.40 4.34 19.06
N GLY A 94 1.62 5.41 19.20
CA GLY A 94 2.12 6.73 19.61
C GLY A 94 2.25 6.93 21.12
N PHE A 95 2.02 5.88 21.92
CA PHE A 95 1.87 5.93 23.38
C PHE A 95 2.21 4.56 23.99
N GLY A 96 2.33 4.48 25.31
CA GLY A 96 2.27 3.22 26.07
C GLY A 96 3.33 2.14 25.80
N GLY A 97 4.35 2.39 24.97
CA GLY A 97 5.37 1.38 24.63
C GLY A 97 6.05 1.60 23.27
N ALA A 98 5.40 2.35 22.37
CA ALA A 98 5.84 2.53 20.98
C ALA A 98 5.97 1.21 20.19
N ASP A 99 5.10 0.24 20.51
CA ASP A 99 5.06 -1.08 19.88
C ASP A 99 4.97 -0.96 18.36
N SER A 100 5.81 -1.72 17.63
CA SER A 100 5.70 -1.84 16.18
C SER A 100 4.47 -2.67 15.84
N LEU A 101 3.53 -2.08 15.10
CA LEU A 101 2.42 -2.82 14.52
C LEU A 101 2.89 -3.75 13.41
N GLY A 102 3.85 -3.30 12.63
CA GLY A 102 4.33 -4.00 11.46
C GLY A 102 5.11 -3.13 10.49
N TYR A 103 5.56 -3.78 9.43
CA TYR A 103 6.28 -3.14 8.35
C TYR A 103 5.96 -3.78 7.00
N ASP A 104 5.93 -2.95 5.96
CA ASP A 104 5.71 -3.37 4.58
C ASP A 104 6.93 -3.08 3.72
N GLY A 105 7.29 -4.04 2.88
CA GLY A 105 8.20 -3.86 1.76
C GLY A 105 7.42 -3.60 0.48
N VAL A 106 7.69 -2.48 -0.19
CA VAL A 106 7.11 -2.13 -1.48
C VAL A 106 8.23 -1.79 -2.45
N TYR A 107 8.27 -2.41 -3.62
CA TYR A 107 9.22 -1.99 -4.66
C TYR A 107 8.65 -2.10 -6.07
N PHE A 108 9.16 -1.25 -6.95
CA PHE A 108 8.97 -1.28 -8.38
C PHE A 108 10.33 -1.39 -9.06
N ILE A 109 10.42 -2.20 -10.12
CA ILE A 109 11.54 -2.20 -11.06
C ILE A 109 11.02 -2.21 -12.50
N GLY A 110 11.56 -1.31 -13.33
CA GLY A 110 11.16 -1.25 -14.73
C GLY A 110 11.51 0.04 -15.46
N PRO A 111 11.19 0.11 -16.76
CA PRO A 111 11.32 1.32 -17.56
C PRO A 111 10.30 2.41 -17.16
N GLN A 112 10.74 3.65 -17.35
CA GLN A 112 9.98 4.88 -17.19
C GLN A 112 10.23 5.76 -18.42
N LEU A 113 9.18 6.23 -19.07
CA LEU A 113 9.25 7.08 -20.25
C LEU A 113 8.64 8.44 -19.93
N ARG A 114 9.39 9.52 -20.17
CA ARG A 114 8.90 10.89 -20.10
C ARG A 114 8.80 11.48 -21.51
N LEU A 115 7.67 12.09 -21.81
CA LEU A 115 7.34 12.73 -23.08
C LEU A 115 6.98 14.20 -22.87
N PHE A 116 7.70 15.06 -23.57
CA PHE A 116 7.53 16.51 -23.68
C PHE A 116 7.40 17.25 -22.34
N ASN A 117 8.07 16.73 -21.30
CA ASN A 117 8.00 17.27 -19.93
C ASN A 117 6.56 17.39 -19.39
N ARG A 118 5.64 16.53 -19.86
CA ARG A 118 4.23 16.55 -19.44
C ARG A 118 3.64 15.19 -19.15
N VAL A 119 4.02 14.18 -19.93
CA VAL A 119 3.50 12.82 -19.77
C VAL A 119 4.63 11.94 -19.28
N ALA A 120 4.41 11.20 -18.20
CA ALA A 120 5.28 10.16 -17.73
C ALA A 120 4.53 8.83 -17.68
N LEU A 121 5.17 7.79 -18.20
CA LEU A 121 4.70 6.41 -18.17
C LEU A 121 5.70 5.59 -17.37
N LYS A 122 5.20 4.62 -16.61
CA LYS A 122 5.99 3.68 -15.82
C LYS A 122 5.38 2.30 -15.98
N ALA A 123 6.17 1.30 -16.34
CA ALA A 123 5.68 -0.07 -16.49
C ALA A 123 6.74 -1.07 -16.04
N GLY A 124 6.35 -2.17 -15.41
CA GLY A 124 7.32 -3.12 -14.89
C GLY A 124 6.76 -4.04 -13.82
N LEU A 125 7.64 -4.48 -12.92
CA LEU A 125 7.28 -5.35 -11.80
C LEU A 125 7.06 -4.53 -10.54
N GLN A 126 6.00 -4.86 -9.81
CA GLN A 126 5.65 -4.27 -8.53
C GLN A 126 5.44 -5.36 -7.48
N HIS A 127 6.06 -5.17 -6.32
CA HIS A 127 6.01 -6.09 -5.19
C HIS A 127 5.36 -5.40 -3.98
N TYR A 128 4.60 -6.19 -3.22
CA TYR A 128 4.03 -5.84 -1.93
C TYR A 128 4.22 -7.01 -0.97
N SER A 129 4.77 -6.74 0.22
CA SER A 129 4.90 -7.76 1.26
C SER A 129 4.73 -7.11 2.64
N GLY A 130 3.76 -7.63 3.42
CA GLY A 130 3.45 -7.16 4.76
C GLY A 130 3.98 -8.09 5.84
N HIS A 131 4.43 -7.52 6.95
CA HIS A 131 4.91 -8.25 8.12
C HIS A 131 4.30 -7.64 9.39
N TYR A 132 3.91 -8.50 10.34
CA TYR A 132 3.54 -8.04 11.68
C TYR A 132 4.81 -7.70 12.47
N GLY A 133 4.72 -6.68 13.32
CA GLY A 133 5.81 -6.32 14.23
C GLY A 133 6.00 -7.39 15.29
N ASP A 134 7.23 -7.56 15.75
CA ASP A 134 7.58 -8.53 16.78
C ASP A 134 6.93 -8.18 18.13
N GLU A 135 6.79 -6.89 18.50
CA GLU A 135 6.02 -6.53 19.69
C GLU A 135 4.53 -6.87 19.53
N THR A 136 3.97 -6.70 18.34
CA THR A 136 2.57 -7.08 18.07
C THR A 136 2.37 -8.60 18.20
N LEU A 137 3.29 -9.40 17.65
CA LEU A 137 3.26 -10.86 17.79
C LEU A 137 3.49 -11.29 19.26
N GLY A 138 4.38 -10.60 19.97
CA GLY A 138 4.61 -10.81 21.40
C GLY A 138 3.35 -10.53 22.23
N ASN A 139 2.67 -9.42 21.97
CA ASN A 139 1.40 -9.06 22.61
C ASN A 139 0.29 -10.06 22.27
N LEU A 140 0.20 -10.51 21.01
CA LEU A 140 -0.75 -11.55 20.60
C LEU A 140 -0.54 -12.84 21.40
N HIS A 141 0.71 -13.28 21.55
CA HIS A 141 1.07 -14.47 22.32
C HIS A 141 0.73 -14.29 23.81
N GLN A 142 1.09 -13.17 24.41
CA GLN A 142 0.74 -12.87 25.80
C GLN A 142 -0.77 -12.83 26.01
N THR A 143 -1.53 -12.29 25.07
CA THR A 143 -3.00 -12.18 25.17
C THR A 143 -3.70 -13.54 25.05
N ASN A 144 -3.21 -14.43 24.18
CA ASN A 144 -3.95 -15.63 23.77
C ASN A 144 -3.31 -16.95 24.22
N GLY A 145 -2.12 -16.93 24.83
CA GLY A 145 -1.42 -18.08 25.39
C GLY A 145 -0.74 -18.97 24.34
N GLU A 146 -1.46 -19.40 23.30
CA GLU A 146 -0.89 -20.19 22.20
C GLU A 146 -0.37 -19.30 21.07
N LEU A 147 0.77 -19.68 20.47
CA LEU A 147 1.25 -19.07 19.23
C LEU A 147 0.30 -19.43 18.10
N ARG A 148 -0.47 -18.44 17.64
CA ARG A 148 -1.28 -18.55 16.43
C ARG A 148 -0.54 -17.89 15.28
N GLU A 149 -0.50 -18.57 14.14
CA GLU A 149 0.13 -18.04 12.94
C GLU A 149 -0.79 -16.98 12.31
N GLY A 150 -0.24 -15.78 12.14
CA GLY A 150 -0.94 -14.66 11.50
C GLY A 150 -0.97 -14.82 9.99
N ILE A 151 -2.02 -14.33 9.37
CA ILE A 151 -2.14 -14.29 7.91
C ILE A 151 -1.31 -13.13 7.37
N ALA A 152 -0.39 -13.43 6.45
CA ALA A 152 0.47 -12.45 5.80
C ALA A 152 -0.09 -12.05 4.43
N TYR A 153 -0.05 -10.75 4.15
CA TYR A 153 -0.36 -10.22 2.83
C TYR A 153 0.90 -10.21 1.98
N THR A 154 0.86 -10.93 0.86
CA THR A 154 1.93 -10.92 -0.13
C THR A 154 1.32 -10.81 -1.51
N ARG A 155 1.85 -9.90 -2.32
CA ARG A 155 1.63 -9.88 -3.76
C ARG A 155 2.96 -9.64 -4.43
N ASP A 156 3.67 -10.72 -4.64
CA ASP A 156 4.97 -10.72 -5.30
C ASP A 156 4.79 -10.74 -6.82
N ASN A 157 5.65 -10.03 -7.56
CA ASN A 157 5.65 -10.04 -9.03
C ASN A 157 4.28 -9.65 -9.65
N ASN A 158 3.76 -8.46 -9.34
CA ASN A 158 2.65 -7.88 -10.11
C ASN A 158 3.18 -7.16 -11.34
N LEU A 159 2.47 -7.24 -12.45
CA LEU A 159 2.59 -6.29 -13.55
C LEU A 159 2.04 -4.93 -13.08
N PHE A 160 2.83 -3.88 -13.26
CA PHE A 160 2.47 -2.50 -12.94
C PHE A 160 2.43 -1.67 -14.21
N PHE A 161 1.44 -0.79 -14.29
CA PHE A 161 1.37 0.33 -15.23
C PHE A 161 1.02 1.61 -14.47
N GLY A 162 1.72 2.69 -14.80
CA GLY A 162 1.51 4.02 -14.24
C GLY A 162 1.57 5.07 -15.34
N LEU A 163 0.67 6.05 -15.24
CA LEU A 163 0.56 7.23 -16.08
C LEU A 163 0.51 8.45 -15.16
N SER A 164 1.34 9.45 -15.46
CA SER A 164 1.31 10.76 -14.82
C SER A 164 1.28 11.83 -15.91
N VAL A 165 0.39 12.81 -15.76
CA VAL A 165 0.14 13.86 -16.74
C VAL A 165 0.05 15.23 -16.07
N ASP A 166 0.88 16.16 -16.52
CA ASP A 166 0.77 17.58 -16.20
C ASP A 166 -0.33 18.19 -17.08
N ILE A 167 -1.56 18.24 -16.55
CA ILE A 167 -2.71 18.84 -17.23
C ILE A 167 -2.47 20.34 -17.41
N LEU A 168 -2.02 20.99 -16.34
CA LEU A 168 -1.58 22.38 -16.30
C LEU A 168 -0.24 22.44 -15.56
N LYS A 169 0.43 23.60 -15.60
CA LYS A 169 1.69 23.82 -14.88
C LYS A 169 1.62 23.45 -13.38
N ASN A 170 0.43 23.60 -12.80
CA ASN A 170 0.18 23.43 -11.38
C ASN A 170 -0.79 22.27 -11.09
N LEU A 171 -1.26 21.54 -12.10
CA LEU A 171 -2.27 20.48 -11.95
C LEU A 171 -1.76 19.19 -12.59
N HIS A 172 -1.56 18.20 -11.75
CA HIS A 172 -1.00 16.90 -12.08
C HIS A 172 -2.06 15.82 -11.86
N PHE A 173 -2.15 14.89 -12.79
CA PHE A 173 -3.02 13.73 -12.72
C PHE A 173 -2.20 12.45 -12.74
N ASN A 174 -2.59 11.47 -11.93
CA ASN A 174 -1.98 10.15 -11.93
C ASN A 174 -3.02 9.03 -12.06
N LEU A 175 -2.64 7.96 -12.75
CA LEU A 175 -3.38 6.71 -12.87
C LEU A 175 -2.40 5.55 -12.77
N GLU A 176 -2.67 4.58 -11.91
CA GLU A 176 -1.87 3.39 -11.72
C GLU A 176 -2.76 2.16 -11.70
N ALA A 177 -2.27 1.06 -12.24
CA ALA A 177 -2.95 -0.23 -12.24
C ALA A 177 -1.94 -1.34 -12.00
N THR A 178 -2.32 -2.31 -11.18
CA THR A 178 -1.53 -3.52 -10.93
C THR A 178 -2.36 -4.77 -11.05
N LEU A 179 -1.74 -5.80 -11.63
CA LEU A 179 -2.29 -7.12 -11.84
C LEU A 179 -1.24 -8.16 -11.45
N PRO A 180 -1.58 -9.27 -10.76
CA PRO A 180 -0.62 -10.33 -10.54
C PRO A 180 -0.10 -10.89 -11.87
N LEU A 181 1.16 -11.29 -11.92
CA LEU A 181 1.60 -12.16 -13.01
C LEU A 181 1.06 -13.57 -12.82
N GLN A 182 1.00 -14.36 -13.90
CA GLN A 182 0.56 -15.76 -13.82
C GLN A 182 1.43 -16.57 -12.86
N LYS A 183 2.74 -16.30 -12.80
CA LYS A 183 3.66 -16.87 -11.81
C LYS A 183 3.91 -15.83 -10.73
N SER A 184 3.22 -15.93 -9.60
CA SER A 184 3.26 -14.94 -8.53
C SER A 184 3.09 -15.61 -7.16
N TRP A 185 3.84 -15.14 -6.17
CA TRP A 185 3.55 -15.48 -4.78
C TRP A 185 2.47 -14.54 -4.29
N MET A 186 1.31 -15.11 -3.95
CA MET A 186 0.18 -14.36 -3.44
C MET A 186 -0.33 -14.94 -2.13
N GLY A 187 -0.79 -14.06 -1.24
CA GLY A 187 -1.48 -14.38 -0.01
C GLY A 187 -2.24 -13.14 0.49
N PRO A 188 -3.34 -13.30 1.24
CA PRO A 188 -3.92 -14.55 1.73
C PRO A 188 -4.61 -15.39 0.65
N ALA A 189 -4.91 -16.67 0.94
CA ALA A 189 -5.60 -17.58 0.01
C ALA A 189 -6.88 -16.96 -0.58
N VAL A 190 -7.68 -16.28 0.24
CA VAL A 190 -8.93 -15.64 -0.21
C VAL A 190 -8.75 -14.57 -1.29
N HIS A 191 -7.55 -14.05 -1.53
CA HIS A 191 -7.32 -13.05 -2.57
C HIS A 191 -6.79 -13.64 -3.87
N ILE A 192 -6.37 -14.90 -3.89
CA ILE A 192 -5.63 -15.50 -5.00
C ILE A 192 -6.58 -15.94 -6.12
N PRO A 193 -6.53 -15.34 -7.32
CA PRO A 193 -7.30 -15.83 -8.46
C PRO A 193 -6.91 -17.26 -8.87
N GLY A 194 -7.86 -18.03 -9.41
CA GLY A 194 -7.65 -19.44 -9.76
C GLY A 194 -6.58 -19.70 -10.83
N TRP A 195 -6.26 -18.70 -11.66
CA TRP A 195 -5.25 -18.79 -12.73
C TRP A 195 -3.82 -18.52 -12.27
N VAL A 196 -3.61 -18.07 -11.02
CA VAL A 196 -2.28 -17.79 -10.48
C VAL A 196 -1.58 -19.09 -10.08
N LEU A 197 -0.34 -19.24 -10.53
CA LEU A 197 0.53 -20.38 -10.31
C LEU A 197 1.65 -20.02 -9.34
N LYS A 198 1.98 -20.96 -8.44
CA LYS A 198 3.08 -20.82 -7.49
C LYS A 198 4.42 -20.90 -8.26
N PRO A 199 5.30 -19.88 -8.21
CA PRO A 199 6.51 -19.84 -9.04
C PRO A 199 7.46 -21.03 -8.88
N SER A 200 7.50 -21.65 -7.71
CA SER A 200 8.43 -22.74 -7.42
C SER A 200 8.07 -24.08 -8.07
N ASN A 201 6.80 -24.31 -8.41
CA ASN A 201 6.34 -25.61 -8.92
C ASN A 201 5.27 -25.52 -10.00
N GLU A 202 4.85 -24.31 -10.38
CA GLU A 202 3.86 -24.02 -11.42
C GLU A 202 2.49 -24.66 -11.22
N LYS A 203 2.18 -25.09 -9.99
CA LYS A 203 0.85 -25.59 -9.61
C LYS A 203 -0.07 -24.41 -9.25
N PRO A 204 -1.40 -24.58 -9.33
CA PRO A 204 -2.35 -23.56 -8.88
C PRO A 204 -2.03 -23.11 -7.44
N SER A 205 -1.77 -21.82 -7.26
CA SER A 205 -1.32 -21.27 -5.98
C SER A 205 -2.43 -21.29 -4.93
N HIS A 206 -3.66 -21.00 -5.34
CA HIS A 206 -4.80 -20.89 -4.44
C HIS A 206 -5.03 -22.15 -3.56
N PRO A 207 -5.18 -23.38 -4.08
CA PRO A 207 -5.40 -24.56 -3.23
C PRO A 207 -4.20 -24.89 -2.33
N ILE A 208 -2.98 -24.52 -2.73
CA ILE A 208 -1.78 -24.71 -1.90
C ILE A 208 -1.83 -23.76 -0.71
N THR A 209 -2.00 -22.45 -0.96
CA THR A 209 -2.07 -21.45 0.10
C THR A 209 -3.27 -21.69 1.02
N ALA A 210 -4.43 -22.07 0.49
CA ALA A 210 -5.60 -22.42 1.31
C ALA A 210 -5.34 -23.63 2.23
N GLY A 211 -4.58 -24.62 1.75
CA GLY A 211 -4.14 -25.77 2.55
C GLY A 211 -3.17 -25.37 3.65
N ASP A 212 -2.17 -24.55 3.32
CA ASP A 212 -1.20 -24.00 4.28
C ASP A 212 -1.92 -23.16 5.36
N GLU A 213 -2.92 -22.36 4.95
CA GLU A 213 -3.76 -21.54 5.82
C GLU A 213 -4.93 -22.31 6.47
N LYS A 214 -5.04 -23.63 6.26
CA LYS A 214 -6.09 -24.51 6.82
C LYS A 214 -7.53 -24.03 6.59
N VAL A 215 -7.78 -23.32 5.49
CA VAL A 215 -9.11 -22.82 5.10
C VAL A 215 -9.70 -23.62 3.96
N THR A 216 -11.01 -23.45 3.73
CA THR A 216 -11.69 -24.09 2.60
C THR A 216 -11.26 -23.43 1.29
N PRO A 217 -10.72 -24.18 0.31
CA PRO A 217 -10.43 -23.61 -1.00
C PRO A 217 -11.72 -23.15 -1.70
N MET A 218 -11.70 -21.95 -2.25
CA MET A 218 -12.72 -21.37 -3.12
C MET A 218 -12.30 -21.44 -4.61
N GLU A 219 -13.28 -21.48 -5.49
CA GLU A 219 -13.06 -21.22 -6.92
C GLU A 219 -13.57 -19.81 -7.24
N TYR A 220 -12.80 -19.08 -8.05
CA TYR A 220 -13.17 -17.75 -8.52
C TYR A 220 -13.45 -17.79 -10.02
N PRO A 221 -14.43 -17.02 -10.52
CA PRO A 221 -14.66 -16.90 -11.95
C PRO A 221 -13.50 -16.17 -12.64
N ASP A 222 -13.39 -16.34 -13.96
CA ASP A 222 -12.34 -15.71 -14.76
C ASP A 222 -12.35 -14.18 -14.71
N THR A 223 -13.47 -13.57 -14.35
CA THR A 223 -13.62 -12.12 -14.16
C THR A 223 -12.86 -11.60 -12.93
N TYR A 224 -12.60 -12.46 -11.93
CA TYR A 224 -11.82 -12.10 -10.76
C TYR A 224 -10.31 -12.19 -11.06
N LYS A 225 -9.65 -11.03 -11.05
CA LYS A 225 -8.23 -10.89 -11.39
C LYS A 225 -7.37 -10.29 -10.27
N ALA A 226 -7.99 -9.94 -9.14
CA ALA A 226 -7.37 -9.19 -8.06
C ALA A 226 -6.70 -7.88 -8.53
N TRP A 227 -7.33 -7.13 -9.45
CA TRP A 227 -6.85 -5.81 -9.85
C TRP A 227 -6.72 -4.86 -8.65
N MET A 228 -5.69 -4.02 -8.65
CA MET A 228 -5.67 -2.77 -7.88
C MET A 228 -5.50 -1.61 -8.83
N VAL A 229 -6.38 -0.61 -8.74
CA VAL A 229 -6.37 0.59 -9.58
C VAL A 229 -6.37 1.82 -8.71
N GLN A 230 -5.50 2.77 -8.98
CA GLN A 230 -5.37 4.02 -8.26
C GLN A 230 -5.47 5.19 -9.24
N THR A 231 -6.15 6.25 -8.86
CA THR A 231 -6.10 7.53 -9.59
C THR A 231 -6.07 8.70 -8.63
N GLY A 232 -5.50 9.81 -9.06
CA GLY A 232 -5.41 10.99 -8.21
C GLY A 232 -5.10 12.27 -8.95
N LEU A 233 -5.26 13.35 -8.21
CA LEU A 233 -4.87 14.70 -8.59
C LEU A 233 -3.92 15.28 -7.55
N LEU A 234 -3.00 16.12 -8.02
CA LEU A 234 -2.15 16.96 -7.20
C LEU A 234 -2.14 18.36 -7.81
N TYR A 235 -2.48 19.35 -7.00
CA TYR A 235 -2.38 20.76 -7.34
C TYR A 235 -1.26 21.39 -6.53
N GLU A 236 -0.30 22.06 -7.17
CA GLU A 236 0.79 22.79 -6.50
C GLU A 236 0.80 24.26 -6.93
N TYR A 237 0.64 25.17 -5.97
CA TYR A 237 0.72 26.61 -6.20
C TYR A 237 1.93 27.20 -5.47
N TYR A 238 2.83 27.83 -6.21
CA TYR A 238 4.06 28.42 -5.66
C TYR A 238 3.90 29.93 -5.48
N LEU A 239 4.03 30.40 -4.23
CA LEU A 239 4.07 31.82 -3.90
C LEU A 239 5.45 32.42 -4.23
N THR A 240 6.50 31.64 -4.01
CA THR A 240 7.89 31.98 -4.38
C THR A 240 8.55 30.76 -5.03
N ASN A 241 9.78 30.91 -5.51
CA ASN A 241 10.56 29.78 -6.04
C ASN A 241 10.90 28.70 -4.99
N GLN A 242 10.65 28.98 -3.70
CA GLN A 242 10.95 28.08 -2.58
C GLN A 242 9.70 27.67 -1.81
N LEU A 243 8.67 28.52 -1.73
CA LEU A 243 7.49 28.30 -0.90
C LEU A 243 6.26 28.13 -1.78
N GLY A 244 5.54 27.04 -1.56
CA GLY A 244 4.25 26.76 -2.20
C GLY A 244 3.27 26.06 -1.28
N PHE A 245 2.10 25.81 -1.84
CA PHE A 245 0.99 25.08 -1.23
C PHE A 245 0.61 23.94 -2.16
N SER A 246 0.17 22.83 -1.56
CA SER A 246 -0.30 21.67 -2.29
C SER A 246 -1.67 21.23 -1.80
N ALA A 247 -2.47 20.72 -2.72
CA ALA A 247 -3.69 19.98 -2.43
C ALA A 247 -3.69 18.70 -3.27
N SER A 248 -3.96 17.56 -2.67
CA SER A 248 -3.98 16.28 -3.37
C SER A 248 -5.17 15.43 -2.95
N GLY A 249 -5.58 14.56 -3.87
CA GLY A 249 -6.62 13.58 -3.64
C GLY A 249 -6.29 12.32 -4.42
N ILE A 250 -6.38 11.17 -3.77
CA ILE A 250 -6.26 9.86 -4.43
C ILE A 250 -7.46 9.00 -4.07
N VAL A 251 -7.84 8.14 -5.01
CA VAL A 251 -8.77 7.03 -4.79
C VAL A 251 -8.06 5.76 -5.23
N LYS A 252 -8.13 4.71 -4.42
CA LYS A 252 -7.73 3.35 -4.81
C LYS A 252 -8.91 2.41 -4.74
N LEU A 253 -8.96 1.50 -5.70
CA LEU A 253 -9.95 0.47 -5.86
C LEU A 253 -9.24 -0.88 -5.87
N HIS A 254 -9.69 -1.79 -5.02
CA HIS A 254 -9.11 -3.10 -4.84
C HIS A 254 -10.16 -4.18 -5.16
N GLN A 255 -9.96 -4.93 -6.23
CA GLN A 255 -10.89 -6.00 -6.64
C GLN A 255 -10.94 -7.15 -5.62
N ASP A 256 -9.83 -7.42 -4.93
CA ASP A 256 -9.77 -8.38 -3.82
C ASP A 256 -10.72 -8.03 -2.66
N GLY A 257 -11.22 -6.79 -2.59
CA GLY A 257 -12.31 -6.36 -1.72
C GLY A 257 -13.62 -7.12 -1.95
N MET A 258 -13.85 -7.64 -3.16
CA MET A 258 -15.01 -8.47 -3.48
C MET A 258 -15.07 -9.76 -2.65
N THR A 259 -13.95 -10.18 -2.07
CA THR A 259 -13.85 -11.37 -1.21
C THR A 259 -14.36 -11.09 0.20
N MET A 260 -14.65 -9.82 0.54
CA MET A 260 -14.91 -9.35 1.91
C MET A 260 -13.82 -9.78 2.91
N HIS A 261 -12.66 -10.16 2.38
CA HIS A 261 -11.51 -10.73 3.06
C HIS A 261 -11.78 -12.04 3.82
N THR A 262 -12.88 -12.72 3.53
CA THR A 262 -13.34 -13.89 4.28
C THR A 262 -13.60 -15.08 3.36
N VAL A 263 -13.34 -16.29 3.86
CA VAL A 263 -13.53 -17.54 3.10
C VAL A 263 -15.00 -17.71 2.76
N GLY A 264 -15.32 -17.93 1.48
CA GLY A 264 -16.70 -18.14 1.04
C GLY A 264 -17.52 -16.87 0.79
N ALA A 265 -16.98 -15.68 1.05
CA ALA A 265 -17.76 -14.45 0.97
C ALA A 265 -17.75 -13.78 -0.41
N TYR A 266 -16.94 -14.26 -1.35
CA TYR A 266 -16.89 -13.73 -2.71
C TYR A 266 -18.22 -13.85 -3.45
N LYS A 267 -18.62 -12.78 -4.12
CA LYS A 267 -19.73 -12.73 -5.08
C LYS A 267 -19.38 -11.74 -6.20
N ASP A 268 -19.84 -12.01 -7.41
CA ASP A 268 -19.58 -11.16 -8.59
C ASP A 268 -20.17 -9.75 -8.42
N GLU A 269 -21.27 -9.64 -7.67
CA GLU A 269 -21.94 -8.38 -7.35
C GLU A 269 -21.31 -7.61 -6.17
N ASN A 270 -20.37 -8.21 -5.42
CA ASN A 270 -19.72 -7.50 -4.33
C ASN A 270 -18.93 -6.31 -4.90
N PRO A 271 -18.95 -5.15 -4.24
CA PRO A 271 -18.22 -4.00 -4.72
C PRO A 271 -16.71 -4.24 -4.62
N TRP A 272 -15.95 -3.60 -5.51
CA TRP A 272 -14.52 -3.42 -5.26
C TRP A 272 -14.36 -2.57 -4.00
N GLU A 273 -13.36 -2.88 -3.19
CA GLU A 273 -13.10 -2.07 -2.01
C GLU A 273 -12.48 -0.75 -2.42
N ALA A 274 -13.09 0.35 -2.00
CA ALA A 274 -12.60 1.68 -2.27
C ALA A 274 -11.95 2.29 -1.01
N GLU A 275 -10.89 3.05 -1.25
CA GLU A 275 -10.26 3.93 -0.28
C GLU A 275 -9.90 5.26 -0.91
N PHE A 276 -9.77 6.29 -0.07
CA PHE A 276 -9.33 7.59 -0.52
C PHE A 276 -8.44 8.28 0.52
N THR A 277 -7.55 9.13 0.02
CA THR A 277 -6.74 10.03 0.83
C THR A 277 -6.83 11.43 0.25
N LEU A 278 -7.09 12.42 1.11
CA LEU A 278 -7.01 13.84 0.79
C LEU A 278 -5.82 14.44 1.53
N GLY A 279 -5.11 15.36 0.91
CA GLY A 279 -3.96 16.04 1.48
C GLY A 279 -3.98 17.54 1.19
N VAL A 280 -3.57 18.34 2.16
CA VAL A 280 -3.23 19.76 1.97
C VAL A 280 -1.96 20.07 2.72
N GLY A 281 -1.05 20.81 2.10
CA GLY A 281 0.26 21.01 2.71
C GLY A 281 1.03 22.20 2.19
N VAL A 282 2.08 22.55 2.92
CA VAL A 282 3.09 23.52 2.52
C VAL A 282 4.22 22.78 1.82
N VAL A 283 4.65 23.29 0.67
CA VAL A 283 5.77 22.75 -0.12
C VAL A 283 6.96 23.68 0.00
N LEU A 284 8.08 23.14 0.44
CA LEU A 284 9.38 23.79 0.49
C LEU A 284 10.25 23.18 -0.61
N LYS A 285 10.58 23.97 -1.62
CA LYS A 285 11.40 23.56 -2.77
C LYS A 285 12.83 24.09 -2.61
N ASP A 286 13.82 23.22 -2.78
CA ASP A 286 15.20 23.65 -2.98
C ASP A 286 15.34 24.24 -4.40
N PRO A 287 15.72 25.53 -4.54
CA PRO A 287 15.85 26.16 -5.85
C PRO A 287 17.03 25.60 -6.67
N LYS A 288 17.94 24.83 -6.06
CA LYS A 288 19.13 24.27 -6.71
C LYS A 288 18.98 22.80 -7.11
N THR A 289 18.20 22.01 -6.37
CA THR A 289 18.21 20.54 -6.49
C THR A 289 16.87 19.91 -6.87
N ASP A 290 15.85 20.71 -7.19
CA ASP A 290 14.44 20.30 -7.42
C ASP A 290 13.80 19.50 -6.27
N PHE A 291 14.55 19.20 -5.21
CA PHE A 291 14.13 18.49 -4.01
C PHE A 291 12.99 19.25 -3.33
N LYS A 292 11.97 18.51 -2.89
CA LYS A 292 10.81 19.05 -2.20
C LYS A 292 10.65 18.41 -0.82
N THR A 293 10.49 19.25 0.19
CA THR A 293 9.99 18.86 1.51
C THR A 293 8.56 19.36 1.64
N ARG A 294 7.64 18.51 2.08
CA ARG A 294 6.24 18.88 2.29
C ARG A 294 5.85 18.67 3.75
N ILE A 295 5.18 19.65 4.33
CA ILE A 295 4.45 19.47 5.60
C ILE A 295 2.99 19.33 5.22
N ASN A 296 2.43 18.13 5.39
CA ASN A 296 1.15 17.75 4.84
C ASN A 296 0.18 17.33 5.94
N LEU A 297 -1.02 17.91 5.94
CA LEU A 297 -2.18 17.43 6.68
C LEU A 297 -2.97 16.51 5.75
N THR A 298 -3.27 15.30 6.21
CA THR A 298 -3.97 14.29 5.43
C THR A 298 -5.21 13.80 6.16
N TYR A 299 -6.21 13.42 5.39
CA TYR A 299 -7.32 12.60 5.85
C TYR A 299 -7.39 11.34 4.99
N HIS A 300 -7.42 10.18 5.62
CA HIS A 300 -7.53 8.90 4.94
C HIS A 300 -8.75 8.12 5.43
N ASN A 301 -9.42 7.43 4.52
CA ASN A 301 -10.48 6.47 4.81
C ASN A 301 -10.35 5.28 3.85
N GLY A 302 -9.98 4.13 4.39
CA GLY A 302 -9.55 3.00 3.59
C GLY A 302 -9.02 1.85 4.41
N ARG A 303 -8.19 1.00 3.79
CA ARG A 303 -7.46 -0.04 4.52
C ARG A 303 -6.49 0.60 5.50
N THR A 304 -6.19 -0.10 6.59
CA THR A 304 -5.08 0.29 7.47
C THR A 304 -3.80 0.46 6.63
N PRO A 305 -2.98 1.50 6.86
CA PRO A 305 -1.75 1.75 6.10
C PRO A 305 -0.60 0.76 6.44
N LEU A 306 -0.95 -0.50 6.67
CA LEU A 306 -0.08 -1.67 6.78
C LEU A 306 -0.74 -2.84 6.06
N LEU A 307 0.00 -3.52 5.17
CA LEU A 307 -0.55 -4.54 4.27
C LEU A 307 -1.15 -5.74 5.03
N ASN A 308 -0.56 -6.14 6.15
CA ASN A 308 -1.07 -7.27 6.94
C ASN A 308 -2.41 -6.98 7.63
N PHE A 309 -2.82 -5.72 7.70
CA PHE A 309 -4.13 -5.31 8.19
C PHE A 309 -5.11 -5.02 7.03
N PHE A 310 -4.90 -5.65 5.86
CA PHE A 310 -5.71 -5.49 4.64
C PHE A 310 -7.23 -5.59 4.87
N TYR A 311 -7.67 -6.36 5.86
CA TYR A 311 -9.07 -6.62 6.18
C TYR A 311 -9.68 -5.58 7.14
N GLN A 312 -8.87 -4.68 7.68
CA GLN A 312 -9.31 -3.65 8.61
C GLN A 312 -9.40 -2.32 7.90
N ARG A 313 -10.56 -1.69 8.03
CA ARG A 313 -10.77 -0.33 7.56
C ARG A 313 -10.48 0.66 8.66
N THR A 314 -9.60 1.61 8.37
CA THR A 314 -9.19 2.68 9.27
C THR A 314 -9.58 4.04 8.69
N SER A 315 -9.87 5.00 9.56
CA SER A 315 -9.92 6.41 9.18
C SER A 315 -9.12 7.25 10.15
N TYR A 316 -8.26 8.12 9.62
CA TYR A 316 -7.31 8.90 10.42
C TYR A 316 -7.03 10.27 9.81
N PHE A 317 -6.61 11.20 10.68
CA PHE A 317 -5.94 12.43 10.27
C PHE A 317 -4.44 12.24 10.44
N GLY A 318 -3.65 12.61 9.43
CA GLY A 318 -2.19 12.50 9.48
C GLY A 318 -1.53 13.87 9.36
N LEU A 319 -0.54 14.16 10.20
CA LEU A 319 0.40 15.27 9.99
C LEU A 319 1.76 14.68 9.63
N SER A 320 2.28 14.99 8.45
CA SER A 320 3.47 14.34 7.93
C SER A 320 4.48 15.30 7.34
N ILE A 321 5.76 15.00 7.54
CA ILE A 321 6.87 15.55 6.78
C ILE A 321 7.21 14.54 5.70
N ILE A 322 7.05 14.94 4.44
CA ILE A 322 7.29 14.10 3.26
C ILE A 322 8.50 14.67 2.52
N MET A 323 9.46 13.81 2.20
CA MET A 323 10.70 14.15 1.50
C MET A 323 10.79 13.31 0.23
N GLY A 324 10.90 14.01 -0.90
CA GLY A 324 10.88 13.41 -2.24
C GLY A 324 10.88 14.49 -3.30
#